data_AF-W0E4L2-F1
#
_entry.id   AF-W0E4L2-F1
#
_cell.length_a   1.000
_cell.length_b   1.000
_cell.length_c   1.000
_cell.angle_alpha   90.00
_cell.angle_beta   90.00
_cell.angle_gamma   90.00
#
_symmetry.space_group_name_H-M   'P 1'
#
loop_
_entity.id
_entity.type
_entity.pdbx_description
1 polymer ?
#
loop_
_entity_poly.entity_id
_entity_poly.type
_entity_poly.pdbx_seq_one_letter_code
_entity_poly.pdbx_strand_id
1 'polypeptide(L)'
;MCWSCNPYCGGCKPPKEKPRKCTKCGTFNFDTSAQKCKKCGTELPERVKPPVVYCLYSDMVCANPCSKHKKSPENGGPVPCKLNTPPDNS
;
A
#
# COMPACT_ATOMS: atom_id res chain seq x y z
N MET A 1 -14.81 2.71 7.63
CA MET A 1 -14.96 4.14 7.28
C MET A 1 -13.83 4.92 7.97
N CYS A 2 -12.94 5.58 7.24
CA CYS A 2 -12.03 6.57 7.83
C CYS A 2 -12.76 7.92 7.85
N TRP A 3 -12.90 8.56 9.01
CA TRP A 3 -13.61 9.84 9.17
C TRP A 3 -12.83 11.04 8.60
N SER A 4 -11.56 10.84 8.22
CA SER A 4 -10.72 11.82 7.55
C SER A 4 -9.80 11.10 6.56
N CYS A 5 -9.27 11.82 5.56
CA CYS A 5 -8.37 11.25 4.58
C CYS A 5 -7.09 10.74 5.27
N ASN A 6 -6.90 9.42 5.31
CA ASN A 6 -5.70 8.79 5.85
C ASN A 6 -4.82 8.31 4.68
N PRO A 7 -3.60 8.86 4.50
CA PRO A 7 -2.73 8.47 3.38
C PRO A 7 -2.27 7.01 3.43
N TYR A 8 -2.47 6.32 4.56
CA TYR A 8 -2.15 4.90 4.77
C TYR A 8 -3.37 3.96 4.65
N CYS A 9 -4.54 4.48 4.26
CA CYS A 9 -5.76 3.68 4.13
C CYS A 9 -5.73 2.69 2.96
N GLY A 10 -4.79 2.84 2.02
CA GLY A 10 -4.69 2.03 0.80
C GLY A 10 -5.58 2.50 -0.36
N GLY A 11 -6.26 3.64 -0.21
CA GLY A 11 -7.06 4.28 -1.27
C GLY A 11 -6.32 5.38 -2.05
N CYS A 12 -5.18 5.85 -1.54
CA CYS A 12 -4.34 6.83 -2.23
C CYS A 12 -3.57 6.21 -3.40
N LYS A 13 -3.14 7.03 -4.37
CA LYS A 13 -2.38 6.61 -5.55
C LYS A 13 -0.99 7.26 -5.59
N PRO A 14 0.09 6.48 -5.74
CA PRO A 14 0.18 5.09 -5.29
C PRO A 14 -0.05 4.99 -3.77
N PRO A 15 -0.46 3.84 -3.23
CA PRO A 15 -0.61 3.69 -1.78
C PRO A 15 0.72 3.90 -1.06
N LYS A 16 0.70 4.67 0.03
CA LYS A 16 1.86 4.74 0.92
C LYS A 16 1.99 3.45 1.72
N GLU A 17 3.22 3.00 1.92
CA GLU A 17 3.49 1.89 2.81
C GLU A 17 3.02 2.19 4.24
N LYS A 18 2.43 1.20 4.90
CA LYS A 18 1.86 1.36 6.24
C LYS A 18 2.97 1.43 7.29
N PRO A 19 2.83 2.26 8.34
CA PRO A 19 3.78 2.29 9.44
C PRO A 19 3.75 0.96 10.21
N ARG A 20 4.91 0.53 10.70
CA ARG A 20 5.03 -0.67 11.53
C ARG A 20 4.75 -0.32 12.99
N LYS A 21 3.78 -1.01 13.60
CA LYS A 21 3.52 -0.90 15.03
C LYS A 21 4.48 -1.80 15.80
N CYS A 22 5.20 -1.25 16.77
CA CYS A 22 6.05 -2.03 17.66
C CYS A 22 5.19 -2.95 18.54
N THR A 23 5.50 -4.24 18.56
CA THR A 23 4.78 -5.26 19.35
C THR A 23 5.02 -5.13 20.85
N LYS A 24 6.13 -4.51 21.26
CA LYS A 24 6.49 -4.32 22.68
C LYS A 24 5.92 -3.04 23.29
N CYS A 25 6.14 -1.89 22.66
CA CYS A 25 5.76 -0.59 23.23
C CYS A 25 4.62 0.14 22.50
N GLY A 26 4.05 -0.47 21.45
CA GLY A 26 2.93 0.09 20.70
C GLY A 26 3.25 1.29 19.80
N THR A 27 4.50 1.78 19.79
CA THR A 27 4.90 2.94 18.99
C THR A 27 4.80 2.64 17.49
N PHE A 28 4.23 3.56 16.71
CA PHE A 28 4.23 3.51 15.25
C PHE A 28 5.56 4.04 14.68
N ASN A 29 6.15 3.26 13.78
CA ASN A 29 7.40 3.56 13.10
C ASN A 29 7.09 3.81 11.62
N PHE A 30 7.29 5.04 11.19
CA PHE A 30 6.96 5.53 9.85
C PHE A 30 8.14 5.44 8.89
N ASP A 31 9.37 5.40 9.40
CA ASP A 31 10.56 5.09 8.61
C ASP A 31 10.44 3.65 8.11
N THR A 32 10.47 3.51 6.78
CA THR A 32 10.22 2.24 6.14
C THR A 32 11.40 1.29 6.16
N SER A 33 12.61 1.84 6.31
CA SER A 33 13.89 1.14 6.34
C SER A 33 14.28 0.66 7.75
N ALA A 34 13.79 1.33 8.80
CA ALA A 34 14.18 1.06 10.18
C ALA A 34 13.78 -0.35 10.64
N GLN A 35 14.72 -1.21 11.02
CA GLN A 35 14.45 -2.57 11.53
C GLN A 35 14.15 -2.63 13.03
N LYS A 36 14.47 -1.56 13.77
CA LYS A 36 14.25 -1.45 15.22
C LYS A 36 13.32 -0.30 15.55
N CYS A 37 12.58 -0.44 16.64
CA CYS A 37 11.67 0.58 17.11
C CYS A 37 12.45 1.81 17.58
N LYS A 38 12.06 2.99 17.05
CA LYS A 38 12.67 4.28 17.41
C LYS A 38 12.57 4.65 18.89
N LYS A 39 11.65 4.03 19.63
CA LYS A 39 11.40 4.33 21.05
C LYS A 39 12.09 3.35 22.01
N CYS A 40 11.92 2.05 21.78
CA CYS A 40 12.38 1.02 22.74
C CYS A 40 13.44 0.07 22.18
N GLY A 41 13.92 0.27 20.95
CA GLY A 41 14.99 -0.52 20.32
C GLY A 41 14.61 -1.95 19.93
N THR A 42 13.39 -2.41 20.24
CA THR A 42 12.92 -3.76 19.89
C THR A 42 12.76 -3.92 18.38
N GLU A 43 13.04 -5.12 17.88
CA GLU A 43 12.85 -5.45 16.46
C GLU A 43 11.40 -5.21 16.03
N LEU A 44 11.26 -4.64 14.83
CA LEU A 44 9.98 -4.39 14.21
C LEU A 44 9.55 -5.62 13.41
N PRO A 45 8.24 -5.91 13.37
CA PRO A 45 7.74 -7.05 12.59
C PRO A 45 8.11 -6.90 11.11
N GLU A 46 8.24 -8.03 10.42
CA GLU A 46 8.50 -8.04 8.99
C GLU A 46 7.37 -7.36 8.21
N ARG A 47 7.70 -6.79 7.05
CA ARG A 47 6.72 -6.17 6.16
C ARG A 47 6.02 -7.26 5.36
N VAL A 48 4.70 -7.27 5.44
CA VAL A 48 3.88 -8.03 4.51
C VAL A 48 3.82 -7.25 3.20
N LYS A 49 4.36 -7.84 2.12
CA LYS A 49 4.23 -7.26 0.79
C LYS A 49 2.75 -7.15 0.41
N PRO A 50 2.31 -6.04 -0.19
CA PRO A 50 0.95 -5.94 -0.72
C PRO A 50 0.71 -7.03 -1.78
N PRO A 51 -0.55 -7.50 -1.93
CA PRO A 51 -0.87 -8.51 -2.93
C PRO A 51 -0.71 -7.92 -4.33
N VAL A 52 -0.12 -8.71 -5.22
CA VAL A 52 -0.14 -8.43 -6.66
C VAL A 52 -1.56 -8.71 -7.17
N VAL A 53 -2.18 -7.73 -7.82
CA VAL A 53 -3.56 -7.85 -8.32
C VAL A 53 -3.70 -7.35 -9.75
N TYR A 54 -4.62 -7.94 -10.48
CA TYR A 54 -5.07 -7.40 -11.77
C TYR A 54 -6.01 -6.21 -11.55
N CYS A 55 -5.76 -5.10 -12.22
CA CYS A 55 -6.55 -3.88 -12.06
C CYS A 55 -7.63 -3.75 -13.12
N LEU A 56 -8.89 -4.03 -12.76
CA LEU A 56 -10.05 -3.87 -13.66
C LEU A 56 -10.24 -2.44 -14.17
N TYR A 57 -9.69 -1.44 -13.47
CA TYR A 57 -9.78 -0.05 -13.89
C TYR A 57 -8.85 0.30 -15.06
N SER A 58 -7.67 -0.35 -15.14
CA SER A 58 -6.62 0.03 -16.08
C SER A 58 -6.09 -1.12 -16.93
N ASP A 59 -6.59 -2.34 -16.76
CA ASP A 59 -6.12 -3.54 -17.44
C ASP A 59 -4.64 -3.85 -17.21
N MET A 60 -4.11 -3.46 -16.06
CA MET A 60 -2.69 -3.62 -15.71
C MET A 60 -2.53 -4.39 -14.40
N VAL A 61 -1.44 -5.13 -14.26
CA VAL A 61 -1.07 -5.78 -13.00
C VAL A 61 -0.43 -4.76 -12.07
N CYS A 62 -0.88 -4.71 -10.81
CA CYS A 62 -0.37 -3.81 -9.77
C CYS A 62 0.25 -4.61 -8.62
N ALA A 63 1.51 -4.32 -8.28
CA ALA A 63 2.19 -4.81 -7.09
C ALA A 63 1.75 -4.08 -5.81
N ASN A 64 1.33 -2.81 -5.91
CA ASN A 64 0.85 -2.01 -4.79
C ASN A 64 -0.50 -1.34 -5.13
N PRO A 65 -1.64 -2.05 -4.94
CA PRO A 65 -2.93 -1.60 -5.46
C PRO A 65 -3.62 -0.51 -4.64
N CYS A 66 -4.09 0.55 -5.30
CA CYS A 66 -4.87 1.66 -4.73
C CYS A 66 -6.38 1.41 -4.55
N SER A 67 -6.78 0.14 -4.43
CA SER A 67 -8.19 -0.30 -4.37
C SER A 67 -9.07 0.00 -5.58
N LYS A 68 -8.62 0.80 -6.57
CA LYS A 68 -9.34 1.00 -7.84
C LYS A 68 -9.46 -0.28 -8.68
N HIS A 69 -8.58 -1.26 -8.48
CA HIS A 69 -8.65 -2.58 -9.12
C HIS A 69 -10.00 -3.30 -8.93
N LYS A 70 -10.77 -2.94 -7.89
CA LYS A 70 -12.06 -3.55 -7.57
C LYS A 70 -13.22 -3.02 -8.40
N LYS A 71 -13.02 -1.97 -9.20
CA LYS A 71 -14.09 -1.29 -9.94
C LYS A 71 -13.66 -1.06 -11.38
N SER A 72 -14.52 -1.42 -12.32
CA SER A 72 -14.36 -1.06 -13.73
C SER A 72 -14.61 0.44 -13.93
N PRO A 73 -14.03 1.08 -14.95
CA PRO A 73 -14.33 2.46 -15.29
C PRO A 73 -15.76 2.59 -15.82
N GLU A 74 -16.41 3.74 -15.54
CA GLU A 74 -17.80 3.99 -15.96
C GLU A 74 -17.93 4.16 -17.48
N ASN A 75 -16.86 4.56 -18.16
CA ASN A 75 -16.85 4.85 -19.60
C ASN A 75 -16.69 3.62 -20.51
N GLY A 76 -16.88 2.41 -19.98
CA GLY A 76 -16.92 1.17 -20.77
C GLY A 76 -15.57 0.62 -21.25
N GLY A 77 -14.45 1.28 -20.96
CA GLY A 77 -13.11 0.81 -21.35
C GLY A 77 -12.04 1.09 -20.29
N PRO A 78 -10.94 0.31 -20.26
CA PRO A 78 -9.83 0.54 -19.33
C PRO A 78 -9.20 1.92 -19.50
N VAL A 79 -8.82 2.54 -18.39
CA VAL A 79 -8.16 3.86 -18.38
C VAL A 79 -6.67 3.69 -18.09
N PRO A 80 -5.76 4.21 -18.94
CA PRO A 80 -4.33 4.10 -18.71
C PRO A 80 -3.93 4.73 -17.36
N CYS A 81 -3.13 3.99 -16.58
CA CYS A 81 -2.73 4.41 -15.24
C CYS A 81 -1.25 4.80 -15.20
N LYS A 82 -0.96 6.12 -15.16
CA LYS A 82 0.40 6.66 -14.98
C LYS A 82 1.03 6.35 -13.61
N LEU A 83 0.24 5.84 -12.67
CA LEU A 83 0.65 5.50 -11.31
C LEU A 83 0.61 3.98 -11.08
N ASN A 84 0.63 3.19 -12.15
CA ASN A 84 0.76 1.74 -12.06
C ASN A 84 2.08 1.39 -11.36
N THR A 85 2.03 0.39 -10.49
CA THR A 85 3.20 -0.18 -9.84
C THR A 85 3.37 -1.59 -10.41
N PRO A 86 4.22 -1.79 -11.43
CA PRO A 86 4.36 -3.11 -12.04
C PRO A 86 4.96 -4.10 -11.03
N PRO A 87 4.63 -5.40 -11.12
CA PRO A 87 5.33 -6.43 -10.36
C PRO A 87 6.80 -6.51 -10.77
N ASP A 88 7.68 -6.82 -9.81
CA ASP A 88 9.07 -7.12 -10.12
C ASP A 88 9.12 -8.36 -11.02
N ASN A 89 9.61 -8.22 -12.25
CA ASN A 89 9.96 -9.35 -13.09
C ASN A 89 11.21 -9.99 -12.46
N SER A 90 11.03 -11.01 -11.63
CA SER A 90 12.15 -11.87 -11.18
C SER A 90 12.73 -12.66 -12.33
#